data_AF-A0A1X1Z6R8-F1
#
_entry.id   AF-A0A1X1Z6R8-F1
#
_cell.length_a   1.000
_cell.length_b   1.000
_cell.length_c   1.000
_cell.angle_alpha   90.00
_cell.angle_beta   90.00
_cell.angle_gamma   90.00
#
_symmetry.space_group_name_H-M   'P 1'
#
loop_
_entity.id
_entity.type
_entity.pdbx_description
1 polymer ?
#
loop_
_entity_poly.entity_id
_entity_poly.type
_entity_poly.pdbx_seq_one_letter_code
_entity_poly.pdbx_strand_id
1 'polypeptide(L)'
;MRPRIVQADGQIGFYWATAAGVPTSLQRLVIDDDEADRLVATHLEALDDALIAAAGRFGEILGGGRGPADAAERDDLLDLHRVLDRLCLEYAESAASVGITPDLRAGKIIGTAALFSICARRPLGLLGPAPLDGQLDQPTLGVVGGFGEMQQVDPARPWMGGRWVVRTETGRRFPLTLSMLLFDSSGVNKDAARREHLDALNSVMAGSRSADADPLTVTCALDWLLYDWLMAHRDGDDSAEIVFPKGNEADAGVIVRAAAASVAARATFDPGLVGIT
;
A
#
# COMPACT_ATOMS: atom_id res chain seq x y z
N MET A 1 32.97 1.22 13.29
CA MET A 1 32.34 1.25 11.96
C MET A 1 30.83 1.30 12.15
N ARG A 2 30.10 2.01 11.30
CA ARG A 2 28.64 2.18 11.41
C ARG A 2 27.92 1.09 10.59
N PRO A 3 26.66 0.74 10.92
CA PRO A 3 25.82 -0.05 10.02
C PRO A 3 25.67 0.66 8.67
N ARG A 4 25.43 -0.10 7.61
CA ARG A 4 25.32 0.43 6.24
C ARG A 4 24.24 -0.26 5.45
N ILE A 5 23.73 0.45 4.45
CA ILE A 5 22.89 -0.12 3.40
C ILE A 5 23.78 -0.85 2.40
N VAL A 6 23.36 -2.04 1.99
CA VAL A 6 24.01 -2.84 0.94
C VAL A 6 23.04 -2.96 -0.24
N GLN A 7 23.53 -2.54 -1.40
CA GLN A 7 22.86 -2.60 -2.69
C GLN A 7 23.92 -2.91 -3.75
N ALA A 8 23.85 -4.10 -4.34
CA ALA A 8 24.73 -4.50 -5.44
C ALA A 8 24.16 -4.08 -6.80
N ASP A 9 25.01 -4.03 -7.83
CA ASP A 9 24.58 -3.75 -9.20
C ASP A 9 23.53 -4.78 -9.66
N GLY A 10 22.41 -4.28 -10.16
CA GLY A 10 21.28 -5.12 -10.62
C GLY A 10 20.38 -5.65 -9.49
N GLN A 11 20.71 -5.41 -8.22
CA GLN A 11 19.85 -5.79 -7.09
C GLN A 11 18.58 -4.94 -7.06
N ILE A 12 17.44 -5.59 -6.80
CA ILE A 12 16.17 -4.90 -6.54
C ILE A 12 16.16 -4.46 -5.07
N GLY A 13 16.05 -3.14 -4.85
CA GLY A 13 16.11 -2.51 -3.53
C GLY A 13 17.41 -2.78 -2.78
N PHE A 14 17.35 -2.79 -1.45
CA PHE A 14 18.54 -2.84 -0.58
C PHE A 14 18.29 -3.63 0.70
N TYR A 15 19.33 -3.91 1.49
CA TYR A 15 19.18 -4.42 2.86
C TYR A 15 20.20 -3.78 3.81
N TRP A 16 19.96 -3.86 5.10
CA TRP A 16 20.88 -3.35 6.12
C TRP A 16 21.94 -4.38 6.49
N ALA A 17 23.17 -3.93 6.74
CA ALA A 17 24.22 -4.75 7.32
C ALA A 17 24.83 -4.07 8.55
N THR A 18 25.16 -4.87 9.56
CA THR A 18 25.94 -4.41 10.72
C THR A 18 27.32 -3.91 10.28
N ALA A 19 28.02 -3.26 11.20
CA ALA A 19 29.41 -2.85 11.00
C ALA A 19 30.36 -3.99 10.59
N ALA A 20 30.04 -5.23 10.99
CA ALA A 20 30.79 -6.44 10.64
C ALA A 20 30.38 -7.05 9.28
N GLY A 21 29.46 -6.41 8.55
CA GLY A 21 28.96 -6.87 7.25
C GLY A 21 27.89 -7.95 7.34
N VAL A 22 27.36 -8.24 8.54
CA VAL A 22 26.30 -9.24 8.73
C VAL A 22 24.94 -8.64 8.36
N PRO A 23 24.14 -9.27 7.48
CA PRO A 23 22.78 -8.81 7.18
C PRO A 23 21.91 -8.66 8.44
N THR A 24 21.13 -7.60 8.48
CA THR A 24 20.21 -7.25 9.57
C THR A 24 19.02 -6.48 9.00
N SER A 25 18.04 -6.16 9.85
CA SER A 25 16.92 -5.29 9.52
C SER A 25 17.06 -3.93 10.20
N LEU A 26 16.31 -2.93 9.72
CA LEU A 26 16.26 -1.62 10.39
C LEU A 26 15.76 -1.74 11.84
N GLN A 27 14.73 -2.58 12.10
CA GLN A 27 14.14 -2.73 13.43
C GLN A 27 15.19 -3.17 14.45
N ARG A 28 16.09 -4.08 14.06
CA ARG A 28 17.18 -4.53 14.94
C ARG A 28 18.23 -3.45 15.20
N LEU A 29 18.47 -2.58 14.21
CA LEU A 29 19.46 -1.53 14.34
C LEU A 29 19.01 -0.40 15.26
N VAL A 30 17.72 -0.07 15.31
CA VAL A 30 17.22 1.09 16.06
C VAL A 30 17.02 0.85 17.57
N ILE A 31 17.04 -0.40 18.06
CA ILE A 31 16.72 -0.73 19.47
C ILE A 31 17.68 -0.08 20.47
N ASP A 32 18.97 0.00 20.14
CA ASP A 32 20.03 0.50 21.04
C ASP A 32 20.96 1.50 20.35
N ASP A 33 20.49 2.21 19.32
CA ASP A 33 21.29 3.17 18.54
C ASP A 33 20.94 4.62 18.91
N ASP A 34 21.92 5.36 19.43
CA ASP A 34 21.80 6.77 19.83
C ASP A 34 21.47 7.71 18.64
N GLU A 35 21.62 7.25 17.40
CA GLU A 35 21.30 7.96 16.16
C GLU A 35 20.17 7.26 15.38
N ALA A 36 19.23 6.59 16.05
CA ALA A 36 18.12 5.88 15.40
C ALA A 36 17.33 6.74 14.39
N ASP A 37 17.09 8.02 14.70
CA ASP A 37 16.43 8.95 13.79
C ASP A 37 17.15 9.08 12.45
N ARG A 38 18.50 9.08 12.48
CA ARG A 38 19.33 9.12 11.28
C ARG A 38 19.16 7.85 10.47
N LEU A 39 19.07 6.68 11.12
CA LEU A 39 18.89 5.40 10.41
C LEU A 39 17.52 5.32 9.73
N VAL A 40 16.46 5.77 10.40
CA VAL A 40 15.10 5.84 9.82
C VAL A 40 15.07 6.78 8.62
N ALA A 41 15.67 7.97 8.72
CA ALA A 41 15.79 8.90 7.60
C ALA A 41 16.60 8.31 6.43
N THR A 42 17.74 7.68 6.73
CA THR A 42 18.61 7.03 5.72
C THR A 42 17.88 5.91 4.99
N HIS A 43 17.08 5.11 5.70
CA HIS A 43 16.27 4.05 5.09
C HIS A 43 15.25 4.62 4.10
N LEU A 44 14.57 5.71 4.48
CA LEU A 44 13.57 6.34 3.63
C LEU A 44 14.20 6.94 2.36
N GLU A 45 15.38 7.56 2.46
CA GLU A 45 16.14 8.04 1.31
C GLU A 45 16.55 6.91 0.36
N ALA A 46 17.08 5.81 0.89
CA ALA A 46 17.45 4.67 0.06
C ALA A 46 16.24 3.97 -0.57
N LEU A 47 15.06 4.01 0.07
CA LEU A 47 13.82 3.52 -0.52
C LEU A 47 13.39 4.39 -1.69
N ASP A 48 13.48 5.72 -1.56
CA ASP A 48 13.21 6.67 -2.64
C ASP A 48 14.06 6.37 -3.88
N ASP A 49 15.38 6.19 -3.70
CA ASP A 49 16.30 5.82 -4.79
C ASP A 49 15.97 4.46 -5.41
N ALA A 50 15.59 3.47 -4.58
CA ALA A 50 15.17 2.17 -5.06
C ALA A 50 13.89 2.23 -5.91
N LEU A 51 12.96 3.14 -5.59
CA LEU A 51 11.74 3.36 -6.37
C LEU A 51 12.06 3.96 -7.74
N ILE A 52 13.02 4.89 -7.84
CA ILE A 52 13.48 5.44 -9.12
C ILE A 52 14.03 4.31 -10.01
N ALA A 53 14.88 3.43 -9.46
CA ALA A 53 15.41 2.28 -10.19
C ALA A 53 14.31 1.29 -10.61
N ALA A 54 13.36 1.01 -9.71
CA ALA A 54 12.23 0.13 -10.00
C ALA A 54 11.31 0.70 -11.09
N ALA A 55 11.03 2.01 -11.06
CA ALA A 55 10.24 2.68 -12.08
C ALA A 55 10.91 2.61 -13.46
N GLY A 56 12.22 2.85 -13.53
CA GLY A 56 12.99 2.74 -14.77
C GLY A 56 13.00 1.32 -15.35
N ARG A 57 13.05 0.29 -14.50
CA ARG A 57 13.12 -1.12 -14.94
C ARG A 57 11.76 -1.73 -15.24
N PHE A 58 10.74 -1.44 -14.43
CA PHE A 58 9.45 -2.15 -14.47
C PHE A 58 8.27 -1.25 -14.83
N GLY A 59 8.49 0.03 -15.16
CA GLY A 59 7.44 1.04 -15.35
C GLY A 59 6.32 0.62 -16.32
N GLU A 60 6.65 -0.01 -17.46
CA GLU A 60 5.64 -0.47 -18.41
C GLU A 60 4.72 -1.57 -17.83
N ILE A 61 5.26 -2.45 -16.98
CA ILE A 61 4.49 -3.51 -16.33
C ILE A 61 3.67 -2.91 -15.18
N LEU A 62 4.31 -2.11 -14.32
CA LEU A 62 3.67 -1.50 -13.15
C LEU A 62 2.55 -0.53 -13.54
N GLY A 63 2.71 0.18 -14.67
CA GLY A 63 1.68 1.02 -15.27
C GLY A 63 0.59 0.26 -16.04
N GLY A 64 0.73 -1.05 -16.22
CA GLY A 64 -0.24 -1.89 -16.94
C GLY A 64 -0.17 -1.77 -18.47
N GLY A 65 0.90 -1.19 -19.02
CA GLY A 65 1.12 -1.10 -20.47
C GLY A 65 1.44 -2.45 -21.11
N ARG A 66 2.03 -3.39 -20.36
CA ARG A 66 2.23 -4.79 -20.78
C ARG A 66 2.27 -5.76 -19.60
N GLY A 67 2.13 -7.05 -19.90
CA GLY A 67 2.47 -8.12 -18.96
C GLY A 67 3.97 -8.43 -18.94
N PRO A 68 4.43 -9.25 -17.98
CA PRO A 68 5.79 -9.81 -18.01
C PRO A 68 5.95 -10.71 -19.24
N ALA A 69 7.09 -10.59 -19.91
CA ALA A 69 7.39 -11.27 -21.16
C ALA A 69 7.78 -12.73 -20.95
N ASP A 70 8.45 -13.06 -19.85
CA ASP A 70 8.98 -14.38 -19.57
C ASP A 70 8.98 -14.72 -18.07
N ALA A 71 9.53 -15.89 -17.73
CA ALA A 71 9.64 -16.33 -16.34
C ALA A 71 10.61 -15.47 -15.52
N ALA A 72 11.66 -14.93 -16.12
CA ALA A 72 12.64 -14.11 -15.41
C ALA A 72 12.04 -12.77 -14.97
N GLU A 73 11.27 -12.11 -15.84
CA GLU A 73 10.54 -10.89 -15.44
C GLU A 73 9.47 -11.19 -14.37
N ARG A 74 8.88 -12.38 -14.38
CA ARG A 74 7.94 -12.78 -13.31
C ARG A 74 8.65 -12.96 -11.97
N ASP A 75 9.82 -13.59 -11.97
CA ASP A 75 10.66 -13.76 -10.78
C ASP A 75 11.15 -12.40 -10.27
N ASP A 76 11.55 -11.49 -11.16
CA ASP A 76 11.92 -10.13 -10.82
C ASP A 76 10.78 -9.34 -10.15
N LEU A 77 9.54 -9.49 -10.64
CA LEU A 77 8.36 -8.86 -10.02
C LEU A 77 8.03 -9.47 -8.65
N LEU A 78 8.27 -10.77 -8.50
CA LEU A 78 8.13 -11.49 -7.24
C LEU A 78 9.12 -10.94 -6.20
N ASP A 79 10.38 -10.77 -6.60
CA ASP A 79 11.41 -10.17 -5.75
C ASP A 79 11.12 -8.70 -5.45
N LEU A 80 10.67 -7.93 -6.44
CA LEU A 80 10.30 -6.53 -6.28
C LEU A 80 9.25 -6.33 -5.20
N HIS A 81 8.10 -6.99 -5.29
CA HIS A 81 7.04 -6.75 -4.31
C HIS A 81 7.47 -7.17 -2.90
N ARG A 82 8.26 -8.25 -2.76
CA ARG A 82 8.73 -8.73 -1.46
C ARG A 82 9.71 -7.78 -0.82
N VAL A 83 10.64 -7.26 -1.62
CA VAL A 83 11.61 -6.27 -1.15
C VAL A 83 10.88 -4.99 -0.73
N LEU A 84 9.97 -4.48 -1.54
CA LEU A 84 9.20 -3.27 -1.21
C LEU A 84 8.32 -3.47 0.02
N ASP A 85 7.62 -4.60 0.12
CA ASP A 85 6.79 -4.93 1.30
C ASP A 85 7.65 -4.93 2.57
N ARG A 86 8.78 -5.63 2.56
CA ARG A 86 9.72 -5.65 3.69
C ARG A 86 10.22 -4.25 4.03
N LEU A 87 10.69 -3.47 3.06
CA LEU A 87 11.23 -2.13 3.32
C LEU A 87 10.15 -1.18 3.90
N CYS A 88 8.91 -1.25 3.40
CA CYS A 88 7.79 -0.51 3.97
C CYS A 88 7.53 -0.87 5.44
N LEU A 89 7.56 -2.17 5.76
CA LEU A 89 7.39 -2.66 7.14
C LEU A 89 8.56 -2.22 8.04
N GLU A 90 9.80 -2.42 7.58
CA GLU A 90 11.01 -2.03 8.30
C GLU A 90 10.99 -0.54 8.67
N TYR A 91 10.63 0.34 7.72
CA TYR A 91 10.47 1.77 7.98
C TYR A 91 9.39 2.04 9.04
N ALA A 92 8.18 1.51 8.84
CA ALA A 92 7.03 1.84 9.67
C ALA A 92 7.20 1.37 11.13
N GLU A 93 7.69 0.15 11.33
CA GLU A 93 7.92 -0.40 12.66
C GLU A 93 9.07 0.32 13.38
N SER A 94 10.17 0.61 12.67
CA SER A 94 11.32 1.29 13.26
C SER A 94 11.01 2.74 13.62
N ALA A 95 10.27 3.46 12.76
CA ALA A 95 9.81 4.81 13.04
C ALA A 95 8.90 4.81 14.28
N ALA A 96 7.95 3.88 14.36
CA ALA A 96 7.06 3.75 15.50
C ALA A 96 7.81 3.40 16.80
N SER A 97 8.79 2.50 16.76
CA SER A 97 9.51 2.05 17.96
C SER A 97 10.35 3.15 18.61
N VAL A 98 10.80 4.14 17.82
CA VAL A 98 11.58 5.29 18.33
C VAL A 98 10.77 6.58 18.44
N GLY A 99 9.45 6.51 18.21
CA GLY A 99 8.55 7.65 18.38
C GLY A 99 8.57 8.67 17.24
N ILE A 100 9.11 8.32 16.07
CA ILE A 100 9.02 9.15 14.86
C ILE A 100 7.61 9.05 14.28
N THR A 101 6.98 10.21 14.09
CA THR A 101 5.74 10.32 13.33
C THR A 101 6.08 10.49 11.85
N PRO A 102 5.60 9.61 10.95
CA PRO A 102 5.83 9.76 9.52
C PRO A 102 5.27 11.09 9.01
N ASP A 103 6.11 11.82 8.28
CA ASP A 103 5.75 13.11 7.70
C ASP A 103 5.18 12.95 6.28
N LEU A 104 4.90 14.08 5.63
CA LEU A 104 4.42 14.11 4.25
C LEU A 104 5.36 13.35 3.30
N ARG A 105 6.67 13.53 3.43
CA ARG A 105 7.65 12.88 2.56
C ARG A 105 7.60 11.36 2.72
N ALA A 106 7.54 10.88 3.95
CA ALA A 106 7.38 9.47 4.25
C ALA A 106 6.10 8.89 3.65
N GLY A 107 4.97 9.59 3.80
CA GLY A 107 3.70 9.19 3.20
C GLY A 107 3.78 9.04 1.68
N LYS A 108 4.44 9.97 0.99
CA LYS A 108 4.63 9.90 -0.47
C LYS A 108 5.45 8.68 -0.88
N ILE A 109 6.62 8.49 -0.26
CA ILE A 109 7.56 7.41 -0.61
C ILE A 109 6.95 6.05 -0.30
N ILE A 110 6.42 5.86 0.92
CA ILE A 110 5.79 4.58 1.32
C ILE A 110 4.51 4.32 0.53
N GLY A 111 3.71 5.34 0.25
CA GLY A 111 2.55 5.21 -0.62
C GLY A 111 2.93 4.73 -2.03
N THR A 112 3.99 5.31 -2.60
CA THR A 112 4.49 4.93 -3.94
C THR A 112 5.03 3.50 -3.93
N ALA A 113 5.80 3.12 -2.90
CA ALA A 113 6.28 1.75 -2.71
C ALA A 113 5.14 0.74 -2.55
N ALA A 114 4.10 1.07 -1.77
CA ALA A 114 2.92 0.23 -1.62
C ALA A 114 2.17 0.06 -2.95
N LEU A 115 2.01 1.12 -3.73
CA LEU A 115 1.41 1.05 -5.06
C LEU A 115 2.22 0.14 -5.99
N PHE A 116 3.55 0.29 -6.01
CA PHE A 116 4.44 -0.58 -6.79
C PHE A 116 4.33 -2.05 -6.37
N SER A 117 4.32 -2.34 -5.08
CA SER A 117 4.11 -3.71 -4.56
C SER A 117 2.77 -4.29 -5.05
N ILE A 118 1.67 -3.54 -4.94
CA ILE A 118 0.34 -3.98 -5.41
C ILE A 118 0.35 -4.22 -6.93
N CYS A 119 0.92 -3.31 -7.70
CA CYS A 119 0.99 -3.42 -9.15
C CYS A 119 1.90 -4.57 -9.62
N ALA A 120 3.00 -4.85 -8.93
CA ALA A 120 3.88 -5.98 -9.22
C ALA A 120 3.18 -7.33 -8.97
N ARG A 121 2.34 -7.43 -7.94
CA ARG A 121 1.58 -8.65 -7.60
C ARG A 121 0.43 -8.93 -8.55
N ARG A 122 -0.16 -7.90 -9.18
CA ARG A 122 -1.31 -8.04 -10.11
C ARG A 122 -1.05 -9.00 -11.28
N PRO A 123 -0.02 -8.83 -12.14
CA PRO A 123 0.24 -9.73 -13.27
C PRO A 123 0.69 -11.13 -12.84
N LEU A 124 1.06 -11.30 -11.57
CA LEU A 124 1.41 -12.60 -10.99
C LEU A 124 0.18 -13.37 -10.47
N GLY A 125 -1.00 -12.72 -10.39
CA GLY A 125 -2.20 -13.32 -9.82
C GLY A 125 -2.15 -13.43 -8.29
N LEU A 126 -1.35 -12.59 -7.63
CA LEU A 126 -1.13 -12.62 -6.18
C LEU A 126 -2.00 -11.62 -5.40
N LEU A 127 -2.95 -10.95 -6.05
CA LEU A 127 -3.96 -10.15 -5.40
C LEU A 127 -5.17 -11.04 -5.06
N GLY A 128 -5.61 -10.99 -3.81
CA GLY A 128 -6.83 -11.68 -3.40
C GLY A 128 -8.11 -10.95 -3.82
N PRO A 129 -9.29 -11.54 -3.53
CA PRO A 129 -10.57 -11.00 -3.97
C PRO A 129 -10.82 -9.60 -3.38
N ALA A 130 -11.50 -8.76 -4.15
CA ALA A 130 -11.97 -7.48 -3.63
C ALA A 130 -13.03 -7.71 -2.55
N PRO A 131 -13.13 -6.85 -1.52
CA PRO A 131 -14.32 -6.81 -0.68
C PRO A 131 -15.56 -6.66 -1.59
N LEU A 132 -16.63 -7.41 -1.31
CA LEU A 132 -17.84 -7.50 -2.16
C LEU A 132 -17.65 -8.13 -3.55
N ASP A 133 -16.55 -8.85 -3.81
CA ASP A 133 -16.35 -9.56 -5.09
C ASP A 133 -17.51 -10.52 -5.39
N GLY A 134 -17.98 -10.50 -6.63
CA GLY A 134 -19.17 -11.23 -7.09
C GLY A 134 -20.51 -10.78 -6.50
N GLN A 135 -20.55 -9.76 -5.63
CA GLN A 135 -21.79 -9.27 -4.97
C GLN A 135 -22.33 -7.97 -5.56
N LEU A 136 -21.59 -7.34 -6.47
CA LEU A 136 -21.96 -6.09 -7.13
C LEU A 136 -22.52 -6.34 -8.54
N ASP A 137 -23.43 -5.48 -8.94
CA ASP A 137 -23.98 -5.45 -10.29
C ASP A 137 -22.89 -5.08 -11.33
N GLN A 138 -22.99 -5.67 -12.54
CA GLN A 138 -22.14 -5.29 -13.66
C GLN A 138 -22.69 -4.05 -14.37
N PRO A 139 -21.91 -2.97 -14.52
CA PRO A 139 -22.35 -1.80 -15.25
C PRO A 139 -22.46 -2.12 -16.75
N THR A 140 -23.49 -1.57 -17.38
CA THR A 140 -23.61 -1.52 -18.84
C THR A 140 -23.04 -0.21 -19.38
N LEU A 141 -22.81 -0.11 -20.68
CA LEU A 141 -22.44 1.16 -21.32
C LEU A 141 -23.46 2.26 -20.98
N GLY A 142 -22.98 3.44 -20.58
CA GLY A 142 -23.79 4.60 -20.25
C GLY A 142 -23.41 5.24 -18.91
N VAL A 143 -24.25 6.18 -18.46
CA VAL A 143 -24.11 6.87 -17.17
C VAL A 143 -24.96 6.15 -16.13
N VAL A 144 -24.36 5.85 -14.98
CA VAL A 144 -25.07 5.29 -13.82
C VAL A 144 -25.39 6.42 -12.84
N GLY A 145 -26.68 6.73 -12.69
CA GLY A 145 -27.16 7.67 -11.67
C GLY A 145 -27.34 6.99 -10.32
N GLY A 146 -26.86 7.63 -9.25
CA GLY A 146 -27.01 7.12 -7.89
C GLY A 146 -26.17 7.90 -6.87
N PHE A 147 -26.10 7.36 -5.66
CA PHE A 147 -25.35 7.92 -4.55
C PHE A 147 -24.13 7.04 -4.26
N GLY A 148 -22.96 7.66 -4.14
CA GLY A 148 -21.72 6.99 -3.76
C GLY A 148 -21.63 6.81 -2.24
N GLU A 149 -21.21 5.63 -1.77
CA GLU A 149 -21.00 5.35 -0.35
C GLU A 149 -19.93 4.26 -0.15
N MET A 150 -19.24 4.28 1.00
CA MET A 150 -18.33 3.20 1.38
C MET A 150 -19.13 2.06 1.99
N GLN A 151 -19.37 1.01 1.21
CA GLN A 151 -20.07 -0.18 1.69
C GLN A 151 -19.08 -1.16 2.34
N GLN A 152 -19.20 -1.35 3.65
CA GLN A 152 -18.52 -2.41 4.39
C GLN A 152 -19.11 -3.78 4.03
N VAL A 153 -18.26 -4.82 3.97
CA VAL A 153 -18.71 -6.21 3.78
C VAL A 153 -19.57 -6.66 4.96
N ASP A 154 -19.10 -6.38 6.17
CA ASP A 154 -19.80 -6.67 7.42
C ASP A 154 -19.37 -5.65 8.50
N PRO A 155 -20.27 -4.75 8.95
CA PRO A 155 -19.94 -3.77 9.99
C PRO A 155 -19.48 -4.37 11.32
N ALA A 156 -19.84 -5.62 11.62
CA ALA A 156 -19.39 -6.31 12.83
C ALA A 156 -18.01 -6.97 12.68
N ARG A 157 -17.52 -7.12 11.44
CA ARG A 157 -16.21 -7.68 11.10
C ARG A 157 -15.43 -6.68 10.25
N PRO A 158 -14.97 -5.56 10.83
CA PRO A 158 -14.36 -4.46 10.09
C PRO A 158 -13.10 -4.88 9.31
N TRP A 159 -12.42 -5.95 9.71
CA TRP A 159 -11.26 -6.50 8.99
C TRP A 159 -11.60 -7.06 7.59
N MET A 160 -12.88 -7.29 7.29
CA MET A 160 -13.33 -7.66 5.93
C MET A 160 -13.32 -6.48 4.96
N GLY A 161 -13.17 -5.26 5.47
CA GLY A 161 -13.09 -4.03 4.68
C GLY A 161 -14.38 -3.68 3.95
N GLY A 162 -14.22 -2.79 2.97
CA GLY A 162 -15.33 -2.27 2.17
C GLY A 162 -14.88 -1.80 0.79
N ARG A 163 -15.85 -1.43 -0.03
CA ARG A 163 -15.65 -0.81 -1.34
C ARG A 163 -16.57 0.38 -1.49
N TRP A 164 -16.11 1.36 -2.25
CA TRP A 164 -17.02 2.35 -2.80
C TRP A 164 -18.01 1.68 -3.74
N VAL A 165 -19.29 1.99 -3.55
CA VAL A 165 -20.36 1.56 -4.44
C VAL A 165 -21.19 2.77 -4.84
N VAL A 166 -21.72 2.75 -6.06
CA VAL A 166 -22.84 3.62 -6.42
C VAL A 166 -24.14 2.85 -6.26
N ARG A 167 -24.98 3.31 -5.34
CA ARG A 167 -26.32 2.79 -5.12
C ARG A 167 -27.32 3.59 -5.95
N THR A 168 -28.00 2.91 -6.87
CA THR A 168 -29.07 3.52 -7.67
C THR A 168 -30.37 3.63 -6.88
N GLU A 169 -31.29 4.46 -7.34
CA GLU A 169 -32.65 4.58 -6.76
C GLU A 169 -33.41 3.24 -6.78
N THR A 170 -33.10 2.37 -7.75
CA THR A 170 -33.69 1.01 -7.84
C THR A 170 -33.03 -0.02 -6.91
N GLY A 171 -32.08 0.40 -6.08
CA GLY A 171 -31.37 -0.46 -5.13
C GLY A 171 -30.21 -1.27 -5.72
N ARG A 172 -29.95 -1.18 -7.03
CA ARG A 172 -28.77 -1.77 -7.67
C ARG A 172 -27.48 -1.12 -7.16
N ARG A 173 -26.41 -1.91 -7.09
CA ARG A 173 -25.11 -1.50 -6.52
C ARG A 173 -24.00 -1.80 -7.50
N PHE A 174 -23.35 -0.77 -8.03
CA PHE A 174 -22.24 -0.94 -8.96
C PHE A 174 -20.92 -0.56 -8.30
N PRO A 175 -19.79 -1.15 -8.75
CA PRO A 175 -18.46 -0.73 -8.30
C PRO A 175 -18.24 0.76 -8.56
N LEU A 176 -17.65 1.43 -7.58
CA LEU A 176 -17.18 2.80 -7.66
C LEU A 176 -15.73 2.84 -7.16
N THR A 177 -14.96 3.83 -7.59
CA THR A 177 -13.61 4.09 -7.08
C THR A 177 -13.55 5.46 -6.43
N LEU A 178 -12.60 5.66 -5.52
CA LEU A 178 -12.38 6.99 -4.96
C LEU A 178 -12.01 8.00 -6.07
N SER A 179 -11.24 7.59 -7.07
CA SER A 179 -10.91 8.45 -8.22
C SER A 179 -12.17 8.95 -8.93
N MET A 180 -13.14 8.07 -9.20
CA MET A 180 -14.42 8.47 -9.81
C MET A 180 -15.19 9.46 -8.93
N LEU A 181 -15.16 9.30 -7.60
CA LEU A 181 -15.78 10.26 -6.67
C LEU A 181 -15.09 11.63 -6.68
N LEU A 182 -13.76 11.64 -6.79
CA LEU A 182 -12.97 12.87 -6.72
C LEU A 182 -12.93 13.64 -8.04
N PHE A 183 -13.02 12.98 -9.19
CA PHE A 183 -12.78 13.60 -10.49
C PHE A 183 -13.96 13.50 -11.47
N ASP A 184 -14.73 12.41 -11.45
CA ASP A 184 -15.77 12.15 -12.46
C ASP A 184 -17.19 12.41 -11.96
N SER A 185 -17.38 12.55 -10.65
CA SER A 185 -18.69 12.67 -10.00
C SER A 185 -19.06 14.13 -9.73
N SER A 186 -20.31 14.49 -10.03
CA SER A 186 -20.88 15.78 -9.66
C SER A 186 -21.54 15.74 -8.27
N GLY A 187 -21.47 16.85 -7.52
CA GLY A 187 -22.14 16.98 -6.22
C GLY A 187 -21.52 16.20 -5.05
N VAL A 188 -20.37 15.54 -5.25
CA VAL A 188 -19.66 14.82 -4.19
C VAL A 188 -18.90 15.78 -3.28
N ASN A 189 -19.08 15.62 -1.96
CA ASN A 189 -18.21 16.24 -0.98
C ASN A 189 -16.88 15.46 -0.91
N LYS A 190 -15.89 15.93 -1.67
CA LYS A 190 -14.58 15.29 -1.83
C LYS A 190 -13.85 15.09 -0.49
N ASP A 191 -13.93 16.06 0.42
CA ASP A 191 -13.27 15.97 1.72
C ASP A 191 -13.98 14.98 2.65
N ALA A 192 -15.31 14.86 2.54
CA ALA A 192 -16.04 13.80 3.23
C ALA A 192 -15.69 12.41 2.69
N ALA A 193 -15.62 12.24 1.37
CA ALA A 193 -15.22 10.98 0.75
C ALA A 193 -13.80 10.56 1.16
N ARG A 194 -12.86 11.52 1.21
CA ARG A 194 -11.50 11.21 1.70
C ARG A 194 -11.48 10.73 3.15
N ARG A 195 -12.16 11.45 4.04
CA ARG A 195 -12.26 11.06 5.46
C ARG A 195 -12.91 9.70 5.62
N GLU A 196 -14.02 9.44 4.94
CA GLU A 196 -14.71 8.14 4.97
C GLU A 196 -13.80 7.00 4.48
N HIS A 197 -12.97 7.23 3.47
CA HIS A 197 -12.00 6.25 3.00
C HIS A 197 -10.90 5.96 4.04
N LEU A 198 -10.35 7.01 4.67
CA LEU A 198 -9.35 6.87 5.72
C LEU A 198 -9.93 6.23 6.98
N ASP A 199 -11.20 6.51 7.31
CA ASP A 199 -11.94 5.85 8.38
C ASP A 199 -12.07 4.35 8.11
N ALA A 200 -12.33 3.95 6.86
CA ALA A 200 -12.35 2.55 6.45
C ALA A 200 -10.97 1.89 6.62
N LEU A 201 -9.87 2.52 6.19
CA LEU A 201 -8.51 2.03 6.42
C LEU A 201 -8.21 1.86 7.91
N ASN A 202 -8.52 2.87 8.73
CA ASN A 202 -8.31 2.80 10.18
C ASN A 202 -9.15 1.72 10.84
N SER A 203 -10.39 1.52 10.39
CA SER A 203 -11.29 0.47 10.87
C SER A 203 -10.75 -0.93 10.59
N VAL A 204 -10.26 -1.19 9.37
CA VAL A 204 -9.62 -2.47 9.02
C VAL A 204 -8.35 -2.69 9.85
N MET A 205 -7.48 -1.68 9.98
CA MET A 205 -6.27 -1.78 10.80
C MET A 205 -6.59 -2.09 12.27
N ALA A 206 -7.60 -1.43 12.85
CA ALA A 206 -8.03 -1.71 14.22
C ALA A 206 -8.61 -3.13 14.34
N GLY A 207 -9.46 -3.53 13.39
CA GLY A 207 -10.08 -4.85 13.33
C GLY A 207 -9.11 -6.01 13.09
N SER A 208 -7.98 -5.75 12.43
CA SER A 208 -6.96 -6.77 12.11
C SER A 208 -6.35 -7.45 13.34
N ARG A 209 -6.46 -6.83 14.52
CA ARG A 209 -5.97 -7.37 15.80
C ARG A 209 -6.94 -8.36 16.45
N SER A 210 -8.13 -8.54 15.88
CA SER A 210 -9.11 -9.52 16.36
C SER A 210 -8.58 -10.94 16.17
N ALA A 211 -8.84 -11.83 17.13
CA ALA A 211 -8.50 -13.25 17.00
C ALA A 211 -9.25 -13.94 15.84
N ASP A 212 -10.40 -13.40 15.43
CA ASP A 212 -11.22 -13.91 14.33
C ASP A 212 -10.82 -13.30 12.97
N ALA A 213 -9.83 -12.40 12.94
CA ALA A 213 -9.38 -11.76 11.71
C ALA A 213 -8.46 -12.73 10.93
N ASP A 214 -9.00 -13.33 9.88
CA ASP A 214 -8.20 -14.08 8.90
C ASP A 214 -7.18 -13.16 8.22
N PRO A 215 -5.86 -13.47 8.27
CA PRO A 215 -4.83 -12.60 7.70
C PRO A 215 -4.98 -12.36 6.20
N LEU A 216 -5.39 -13.38 5.43
CA LEU A 216 -5.62 -13.21 3.99
C LEU A 216 -6.73 -12.19 3.73
N THR A 217 -7.82 -12.28 4.47
CA THR A 217 -8.94 -11.32 4.41
C THR A 217 -8.49 -9.89 4.76
N VAL A 218 -7.68 -9.72 5.83
CA VAL A 218 -7.11 -8.42 6.20
C VAL A 218 -6.25 -7.85 5.08
N THR A 219 -5.34 -8.67 4.54
CA THR A 219 -4.47 -8.28 3.41
C THR A 219 -5.29 -7.83 2.21
N CYS A 220 -6.34 -8.58 1.85
CA CYS A 220 -7.22 -8.22 0.73
C CYS A 220 -7.92 -6.88 0.98
N ALA A 221 -8.49 -6.68 2.18
CA ALA A 221 -9.17 -5.45 2.55
C ALA A 221 -8.24 -4.23 2.47
N LEU A 222 -7.04 -4.33 3.06
CA LEU A 222 -6.06 -3.24 3.06
C LEU A 222 -5.48 -2.98 1.68
N ASP A 223 -5.13 -4.02 0.91
CA ASP A 223 -4.60 -3.86 -0.45
C ASP A 223 -5.58 -3.12 -1.36
N TRP A 224 -6.87 -3.46 -1.31
CA TRP A 224 -7.89 -2.84 -2.16
C TRP A 224 -8.25 -1.41 -1.74
N LEU A 225 -8.26 -1.11 -0.43
CA LEU A 225 -8.44 0.27 0.05
C LEU A 225 -7.20 1.12 -0.27
N LEU A 226 -5.99 0.62 0.03
CA LEU A 226 -4.73 1.30 -0.33
C LEU A 226 -4.67 1.57 -1.83
N TYR A 227 -4.91 0.56 -2.67
CA TYR A 227 -4.89 0.73 -4.12
C TYR A 227 -5.83 1.85 -4.58
N ASP A 228 -7.05 1.88 -4.04
CA ASP A 228 -8.05 2.88 -4.42
C ASP A 228 -7.69 4.30 -3.94
N TRP A 229 -7.15 4.43 -2.72
CA TRP A 229 -6.59 5.69 -2.23
C TRP A 229 -5.43 6.18 -3.07
N LEU A 230 -4.44 5.31 -3.29
CA LEU A 230 -3.19 5.62 -3.96
C LEU A 230 -3.44 6.01 -5.42
N MET A 231 -4.27 5.25 -6.14
CA MET A 231 -4.65 5.58 -7.51
C MET A 231 -5.37 6.92 -7.63
N ALA A 232 -6.21 7.28 -6.66
CA ALA A 232 -6.91 8.57 -6.64
C ALA A 232 -6.00 9.76 -6.28
N HIS A 233 -4.77 9.50 -5.84
CA HIS A 233 -3.84 10.49 -5.32
C HIS A 233 -2.45 10.37 -5.96
N ARG A 234 -2.41 10.00 -7.25
CA ARG A 234 -1.20 10.09 -8.08
C ARG A 234 -1.03 11.51 -8.61
N ASP A 235 0.21 11.95 -8.84
CA ASP A 235 0.51 13.26 -9.43
C ASP A 235 -0.01 13.40 -10.89
N GLY A 236 -0.32 12.27 -11.53
CA GLY A 236 -0.99 12.23 -12.83
C GLY A 236 -1.08 10.82 -13.41
N ASP A 237 -1.70 10.69 -14.58
CA ASP A 237 -1.93 9.40 -15.25
C ASP A 237 -0.63 8.66 -15.63
N ASP A 238 0.45 9.40 -15.85
CA ASP A 238 1.77 8.88 -16.22
C ASP A 238 2.75 8.80 -15.03
N SER A 239 2.35 9.27 -13.84
CA SER A 239 3.21 9.29 -12.65
C SER A 239 2.69 8.34 -11.58
N ALA A 240 3.56 7.55 -10.98
CA ALA A 240 3.23 6.78 -9.79
C ALA A 240 3.51 7.54 -8.48
N GLU A 241 4.06 8.76 -8.55
CA GLU A 241 4.29 9.57 -7.36
C GLU A 241 2.96 9.84 -6.66
N ILE A 242 2.91 9.49 -5.38
CA ILE A 242 1.76 9.78 -4.53
C ILE A 242 1.84 11.20 -4.02
N VAL A 243 0.72 11.91 -4.07
CA VAL A 243 0.56 13.28 -3.61
C VAL A 243 -0.55 13.37 -2.58
N PHE A 244 -0.37 14.22 -1.58
CA PHE A 244 -1.41 14.51 -0.59
C PHE A 244 -1.98 15.90 -0.88
N PRO A 245 -3.31 16.07 -0.85
CA PRO A 245 -3.92 17.39 -0.97
C PRO A 245 -3.42 18.31 0.14
N LYS A 246 -3.17 19.57 -0.18
CA LYS A 246 -2.75 20.57 0.81
C LYS A 246 -3.71 20.60 2.01
N GLY A 247 -3.17 20.62 3.23
CA GLY A 247 -3.94 20.59 4.47
C GLY A 247 -4.36 19.19 4.93
N ASN A 248 -3.97 18.13 4.20
CA ASN A 248 -4.21 16.72 4.54
C ASN A 248 -2.89 15.97 4.76
N GLU A 249 -1.83 16.67 5.14
CA GLU A 249 -0.50 16.09 5.35
C GLU A 249 -0.49 15.06 6.49
N ALA A 250 -1.40 15.21 7.47
CA ALA A 250 -1.57 14.26 8.55
C ALA A 250 -2.02 12.86 8.10
N ASP A 251 -2.63 12.75 6.91
CA ASP A 251 -3.10 11.48 6.34
C ASP A 251 -1.93 10.58 5.90
N ALA A 252 -0.74 11.16 5.69
CA ALA A 252 0.49 10.42 5.37
C ALA A 252 0.76 9.29 6.37
N GLY A 253 0.57 9.56 7.66
CA GLY A 253 0.76 8.57 8.71
C GLY A 253 -0.24 7.40 8.64
N VAL A 254 -1.45 7.63 8.12
CA VAL A 254 -2.44 6.55 7.91
C VAL A 254 -1.96 5.60 6.82
N ILE A 255 -1.44 6.14 5.71
CA ILE A 255 -0.94 5.35 4.58
C ILE A 255 0.27 4.51 4.97
N VAL A 256 1.22 5.09 5.73
CA VAL A 256 2.38 4.34 6.24
C VAL A 256 1.94 3.17 7.13
N ARG A 257 1.03 3.41 8.08
CA ARG A 257 0.51 2.35 8.96
C ARG A 257 -0.29 1.29 8.21
N ALA A 258 -1.11 1.70 7.24
CA ALA A 258 -1.91 0.77 6.45
C ALA A 258 -1.05 -0.12 5.56
N ALA A 259 -0.01 0.43 4.94
CA ALA A 259 0.97 -0.36 4.19
C ALA A 259 1.61 -1.41 5.10
N ALA A 260 2.14 -1.01 6.27
CA ALA A 260 2.74 -1.92 7.24
C ALA A 260 1.76 -3.00 7.72
N ALA A 261 0.52 -2.64 8.04
CA ALA A 261 -0.51 -3.60 8.45
C ALA A 261 -0.86 -4.61 7.35
N SER A 262 -0.91 -4.17 6.08
CA SER A 262 -1.12 -5.06 4.93
C SER A 262 0.02 -6.07 4.80
N VAL A 263 1.27 -5.59 4.89
CA VAL A 263 2.47 -6.44 4.85
C VAL A 263 2.51 -7.41 6.03
N ALA A 264 2.25 -6.94 7.26
CA ALA A 264 2.28 -7.79 8.44
C ALA A 264 1.25 -8.92 8.35
N ALA A 265 0.04 -8.64 7.87
CA ALA A 265 -0.95 -9.68 7.59
C ALA A 265 -0.48 -10.65 6.49
N ARG A 266 0.12 -10.14 5.40
CA ARG A 266 0.63 -10.95 4.29
C ARG A 266 1.78 -11.86 4.72
N ALA A 267 2.66 -11.39 5.59
CA ALA A 267 3.82 -12.12 6.12
C ALA A 267 3.45 -13.40 6.90
N THR A 268 2.17 -13.56 7.27
CA THR A 268 1.67 -14.79 7.89
C THR A 268 1.52 -15.96 6.91
N PHE A 269 1.42 -15.69 5.60
CA PHE A 269 1.17 -16.73 4.60
C PHE A 269 2.01 -16.62 3.31
N ASP A 270 2.61 -15.47 2.98
CA ASP A 270 3.53 -15.35 1.83
C ASP A 270 4.91 -15.94 2.18
N PRO A 271 5.34 -17.04 1.52
CA PRO A 271 6.59 -17.71 1.87
C PRO A 271 7.85 -16.83 1.79
N GLY A 272 7.84 -15.78 0.96
CA GLY A 272 8.97 -14.86 0.84
C GLY A 272 8.98 -13.72 1.86
N LEU A 273 7.93 -13.63 2.69
CA LEU A 273 7.80 -12.65 3.76
C LEU A 273 7.70 -13.30 5.15
N VAL A 274 7.59 -14.64 5.25
CA VAL A 274 7.54 -15.31 6.55
C VAL A 274 8.77 -14.98 7.39
N GLY A 275 8.55 -14.53 8.63
CA GLY A 275 9.60 -14.24 9.60
C GLY A 275 10.19 -12.82 9.55
N ILE A 276 9.57 -11.90 8.82
CA ILE A 276 9.96 -10.47 8.82
C ILE A 276 9.27 -9.62 9.89
N THR A 277 8.14 -10.11 10.45
CA THR A 277 7.38 -9.51 11.56
C THR A 277 7.80 -10.09 12.90
#